data_AF-A0A4D6NI15-F1
#
_entry.id   AF-A0A4D6NI15-F1
#
_cell.length_a   1.000
_cell.length_b   1.000
_cell.length_c   1.000
_cell.angle_alpha   90.00
_cell.angle_beta   90.00
_cell.angle_gamma   90.00
#
_symmetry.space_group_name_H-M   'P 1'
#
loop_
_entity.id
_entity.type
_entity.pdbx_description
1 polymer ?
#
loop_
_entity_poly.entity_id
_entity_poly.type
_entity_poly.pdbx_seq_one_letter_code
_entity_poly.pdbx_strand_id
1 'polypeptide(L)'
;MAEEGHRVTLNIYDLSQGLARQLSMSFLGKAIEGIWHTGIVVYGNEYYFGGGIQHCPAGSTPYGTPLKVVELGVTHVPKDVFEVYLQEISPRYLPETYSLLTHNCNNFSNEISQFLVGVSIPEYILQLPNEVMSSPMGALIMPMIQNLETTLKSGGVPQVPQFKPPTAVNALAENGLNRGVNNEVKGKDENSKTGSPSSVKPEGEPQKSSPNGAIADPLGDARNKVQDEIVKEFAAIMATGTMRASEAAALATKRVMQRYGHTAVSQN
;
A
#
# COMPACT_ATOMS: atom_id res chain seq x y z
N MET A 1 14.36 26.21 14.27
CA MET A 1 13.16 25.43 14.62
C MET A 1 13.36 24.06 14.02
N ALA A 2 13.31 23.01 14.84
CA ALA A 2 13.57 21.64 14.37
C ALA A 2 12.54 21.28 13.29
N GLU A 3 12.99 20.85 12.11
CA GLU A 3 12.09 20.24 11.14
C GLU A 3 11.39 19.06 11.82
N GLU A 4 10.06 19.04 11.79
CA GLU A 4 9.28 17.93 12.34
C GLU A 4 9.54 16.68 11.49
N GLY A 5 10.55 15.92 11.88
CA GLY A 5 10.83 14.62 11.29
C GLY A 5 9.73 13.62 11.63
N HIS A 6 9.26 12.89 10.62
CA HIS A 6 8.25 11.85 10.78
C HIS A 6 8.91 10.48 10.91
N ARG A 7 8.52 9.70 11.92
CA ARG A 7 9.04 8.33 12.11
C ARG A 7 8.54 7.42 10.99
N VAL A 8 9.46 6.65 10.42
CA VAL A 8 9.17 5.64 9.40
C VAL A 8 9.46 4.27 10.00
N THR A 9 8.46 3.40 9.96
CA THR A 9 8.57 2.02 10.45
C THR A 9 8.12 1.03 9.38
N LEU A 10 8.68 -0.17 9.43
CA LEU A 10 8.34 -1.30 8.57
C LEU A 10 7.57 -2.32 9.41
N ASN A 11 6.32 -2.56 9.06
CA ASN A 11 5.52 -3.64 9.59
C ASN A 11 5.79 -4.91 8.78
N ILE A 12 6.09 -6.01 9.46
CA ILE A 12 6.39 -7.31 8.87
C ILE A 12 5.32 -8.30 9.34
N TYR A 13 4.68 -8.95 8.38
CA TYR A 13 3.65 -9.96 8.58
C TYR A 13 4.10 -11.29 7.99
N ASP A 14 3.66 -12.38 8.61
CA ASP A 14 3.77 -13.73 8.03
C ASP A 14 2.42 -14.15 7.46
N LEU A 15 2.30 -14.16 6.13
CA LEU A 15 1.08 -14.56 5.42
C LEU A 15 0.74 -16.05 5.63
N SER A 16 1.69 -16.86 6.07
CA SER A 16 1.46 -18.27 6.38
C SER A 16 0.92 -18.51 7.79
N GLN A 17 0.97 -17.48 8.66
CA GLN A 17 0.62 -17.56 10.09
C GLN A 17 1.30 -18.75 10.80
N GLY A 18 2.58 -18.97 10.53
CA GLY A 18 3.39 -20.05 11.11
C GLY A 18 3.35 -21.38 10.36
N LEU A 19 2.47 -21.55 9.36
CA LEU A 19 2.42 -22.78 8.56
C LEU A 19 3.69 -22.97 7.72
N ALA A 20 4.27 -21.88 7.18
CA ALA A 20 5.52 -21.97 6.43
C ALA A 20 6.63 -22.53 7.32
N ARG A 21 6.75 -22.05 8.56
CA ARG A 21 7.74 -22.57 9.52
C ARG A 21 7.55 -24.05 9.84
N GLN A 22 6.30 -24.49 9.99
CA GLN A 22 6.00 -25.90 10.33
C GLN A 22 6.21 -26.86 9.15
N LEU A 23 5.90 -26.43 7.93
CA LEU A 23 5.90 -27.29 6.75
C LEU A 23 7.21 -27.20 5.95
N SER A 24 7.92 -26.06 6.00
CA SER A 24 9.09 -25.82 5.15
C SER A 24 10.20 -26.83 5.31
N MET A 25 10.50 -27.29 6.53
CA MET A 25 11.53 -28.33 6.73
C MET A 25 11.16 -29.66 6.07
N SER A 26 9.89 -30.06 6.14
CA SER A 26 9.41 -31.34 5.60
C SER A 26 9.25 -31.30 4.08
N PHE A 27 8.90 -30.13 3.53
CA PHE A 27 8.66 -29.97 2.10
C PHE A 27 9.90 -29.42 1.38
N LEU A 28 10.44 -28.27 1.77
CA LEU A 28 11.54 -27.60 1.06
C LEU A 28 12.94 -28.07 1.47
N GLY A 29 13.07 -28.89 2.52
CA GLY A 29 14.37 -29.30 3.06
C GLY A 29 15.18 -28.15 3.68
N LYS A 30 14.56 -26.98 3.83
CA LYS A 30 15.09 -25.78 4.49
C LYS A 30 13.97 -25.13 5.30
N ALA A 31 14.32 -24.61 6.47
CA ALA A 31 13.38 -23.86 7.30
C ALA A 31 13.15 -22.49 6.67
N ILE A 32 11.96 -22.28 6.13
CA ILE A 32 11.46 -20.95 5.80
C ILE A 32 10.65 -20.47 7.00
N GLU A 33 11.08 -19.35 7.59
CA GLU A 33 10.46 -18.81 8.80
C GLU A 33 9.05 -18.25 8.58
N GLY A 34 8.74 -17.80 7.37
CA GLY A 34 7.45 -17.21 7.04
C GLY A 34 7.35 -16.82 5.56
N ILE A 35 6.15 -16.47 5.14
CA ILE A 35 5.92 -15.78 3.87
C ILE A 35 5.78 -14.30 4.19
N TRP A 36 6.85 -13.54 3.98
CA TRP A 36 6.92 -12.16 4.40
C TRP A 36 6.07 -11.24 3.53
N HIS A 37 5.17 -10.51 4.18
CA HIS A 37 4.51 -9.33 3.63
C HIS A 37 4.94 -8.11 4.44
N THR A 38 5.24 -7.00 3.78
CA THR A 38 5.62 -5.77 4.46
C THR A 38 4.76 -4.57 4.05
N GLY A 39 4.58 -3.67 5.02
CA GLY A 39 3.98 -2.36 4.84
C GLY A 39 4.81 -1.28 5.52
N ILE A 40 4.89 -0.09 4.93
CA ILE A 40 5.60 1.05 5.50
C ILE A 40 4.60 1.95 6.20
N VAL A 41 4.85 2.22 7.48
CA VAL A 41 4.03 3.11 8.29
C VAL A 41 4.71 4.46 8.40
N VAL A 42 4.02 5.50 7.91
CA VAL A 42 4.44 6.90 7.96
C VAL A 42 3.21 7.81 7.90
N TYR A 43 3.27 9.00 8.51
CA TYR A 43 2.16 9.96 8.56
C TYR A 43 0.82 9.40 9.10
N GLY A 44 0.89 8.38 9.96
CA GLY A 44 -0.29 7.71 10.54
C GLY A 44 -0.96 6.66 9.63
N ASN A 45 -0.43 6.43 8.44
CA ASN A 45 -0.93 5.44 7.49
C ASN A 45 0.10 4.35 7.24
N GLU A 46 -0.38 3.15 6.92
CA GLU A 46 0.40 2.03 6.42
C GLU A 46 0.18 1.87 4.92
N TYR A 47 1.28 1.87 4.16
CA TYR A 47 1.32 1.77 2.70
C TYR A 47 1.88 0.43 2.27
N TYR A 48 1.21 -0.25 1.35
CA TYR A 48 1.63 -1.56 0.84
C TYR A 48 1.18 -1.76 -0.61
N PHE A 49 1.76 -2.76 -1.27
CA PHE A 49 1.42 -3.13 -2.65
C PHE A 49 0.73 -4.50 -2.71
N GLY A 50 -0.37 -4.57 -3.46
CA GLY A 50 -1.15 -5.78 -3.72
C GLY A 50 -1.95 -5.60 -5.02
N GLY A 51 -3.26 -5.36 -4.91
CA GLY A 51 -4.11 -4.91 -6.02
C GLY A 51 -3.88 -3.45 -6.41
N GLY A 52 -2.62 -3.04 -6.56
CA GLY A 52 -2.20 -1.65 -6.67
C GLY A 52 -1.61 -1.11 -5.36
N ILE A 53 -1.17 0.16 -5.39
CA ILE A 53 -0.74 0.88 -4.19
C ILE A 53 -1.96 1.11 -3.31
N GLN A 54 -1.91 0.57 -2.09
CA GLN A 54 -2.97 0.70 -1.11
C GLN A 54 -2.42 1.38 0.14
N HIS A 55 -3.31 2.05 0.87
CA HIS A 55 -3.01 2.58 2.18
C HIS A 55 -4.20 2.43 3.12
N CYS A 56 -3.92 2.24 4.40
CA CYS A 56 -4.90 2.17 5.47
C CYS A 56 -4.35 2.91 6.69
N PRO A 57 -5.19 3.34 7.64
CA PRO A 57 -4.71 3.74 8.96
C PRO A 57 -3.78 2.68 9.56
N ALA A 58 -2.71 3.12 10.21
CA ALA A 58 -1.73 2.21 10.81
C ALA A 58 -2.42 1.24 11.80
N GLY A 59 -2.18 -0.07 11.64
CA GLY A 59 -2.79 -1.10 12.48
C GLY A 59 -4.22 -1.49 12.12
N SER A 60 -4.80 -0.91 11.06
CA SER A 60 -6.12 -1.33 10.53
C SER A 60 -6.01 -2.13 9.23
N THR A 61 -4.81 -2.65 8.91
CA THR A 61 -4.63 -3.46 7.70
C THR A 61 -5.32 -4.80 7.85
N PRO A 62 -5.77 -5.42 6.74
CA PRO A 62 -6.48 -6.70 6.80
C PRO A 62 -5.55 -7.87 7.17
N TYR A 63 -4.23 -7.63 7.26
CA TYR A 63 -3.21 -8.61 7.67
C TYR A 63 -3.11 -8.78 9.19
N GLY A 64 -3.84 -8.00 9.97
CA GLY A 64 -3.90 -8.11 11.43
C GLY A 64 -2.75 -7.41 12.14
N THR A 65 -2.21 -8.03 13.19
CA THR A 65 -1.09 -7.46 13.96
C THR A 65 0.24 -7.85 13.34
N PRO A 66 1.17 -6.89 13.11
CA PRO A 66 2.49 -7.22 12.59
C PRO A 66 3.25 -8.13 13.56
N LEU A 67 3.92 -9.14 13.00
CA LEU A 67 4.80 -10.02 13.76
C LEU A 67 6.00 -9.25 14.32
N LYS A 68 6.51 -8.31 13.52
CA LYS A 68 7.65 -7.47 13.88
C LYS A 68 7.46 -6.08 13.30
N VAL A 69 7.80 -5.07 14.09
CA VAL A 69 7.88 -3.67 13.67
C VAL A 69 9.36 -3.27 13.72
N VAL A 70 9.89 -2.83 12.59
CA VAL A 70 11.29 -2.38 12.47
C VAL A 70 11.31 -0.88 12.26
N GLU A 71 12.02 -0.15 13.11
CA GLU A 71 12.25 1.27 12.90
C GLU A 71 13.30 1.46 11.81
N LEU A 72 12.94 2.17 10.74
CA LEU A 72 13.85 2.45 9.62
C LEU A 72 14.54 3.80 9.76
N GLY A 73 13.89 4.76 10.42
CA GLY A 73 14.47 6.07 10.71
C GLY A 73 13.42 7.17 10.74
N VAL A 74 13.87 8.40 10.46
CA VAL A 74 13.05 9.60 10.46
C VAL A 74 13.17 10.28 9.10
N THR A 75 12.04 10.56 8.47
CA THR A 75 11.97 11.29 7.20
C THR A 75 11.63 12.75 7.43
N HIS A 76 12.19 13.63 6.60
CA HIS A 76 11.84 15.06 6.55
C HIS A 76 11.02 15.38 5.29
N VAL A 77 10.67 14.35 4.51
CA VAL A 77 9.80 14.50 3.34
C VAL A 77 8.40 14.90 3.83
N PRO A 78 7.80 15.97 3.29
CA PRO A 78 6.41 16.29 3.61
C PRO A 78 5.44 15.24 3.04
N LYS A 79 4.33 15.01 3.73
CA LYS A 79 3.29 14.06 3.30
C LYS A 79 2.83 14.32 1.85
N ASP A 80 2.59 15.58 1.48
CA ASP A 80 2.10 15.95 0.16
C ASP A 80 3.10 15.56 -0.95
N VAL A 81 4.39 15.73 -0.69
CA VAL A 81 5.47 15.31 -1.61
C VAL A 81 5.50 13.79 -1.74
N PHE A 82 5.31 13.07 -0.64
CA PHE A 82 5.22 11.61 -0.67
C PHE A 82 4.00 11.13 -1.45
N GLU A 83 2.84 11.78 -1.32
CA GLU A 83 1.63 11.42 -2.09
C GLU A 83 1.80 11.65 -3.59
N VAL A 84 2.44 12.76 -3.98
CA VAL A 84 2.82 13.01 -5.39
C VAL A 84 3.78 11.93 -5.90
N TYR A 85 4.78 11.55 -5.09
CA TYR A 85 5.69 10.47 -5.44
C TYR A 85 4.95 9.13 -5.61
N LEU A 86 4.01 8.79 -4.73
CA LEU A 86 3.19 7.59 -4.87
C LEU A 86 2.38 7.60 -6.18
N GLN A 87 1.85 8.75 -6.59
CA GLN A 87 1.16 8.90 -7.88
C GLN A 87 2.10 8.69 -9.07
N GLU A 88 3.34 9.19 -8.99
CA GLU A 88 4.36 9.02 -10.05
C GLU A 88 4.75 7.55 -10.24
N ILE A 89 4.89 6.80 -9.14
CA ILE A 89 5.29 5.38 -9.20
C ILE A 89 4.10 4.43 -9.43
N SER A 90 2.86 4.90 -9.22
CA SER A 90 1.63 4.12 -9.37
C SER A 90 1.54 3.31 -10.68
N PRO A 91 1.92 3.84 -11.87
CA PRO A 91 1.92 3.07 -13.11
C PRO A 91 2.84 1.84 -13.11
N ARG A 92 3.85 1.77 -12.23
CA ARG A 92 4.71 0.60 -12.04
C ARG A 92 4.15 -0.40 -11.02
N TYR A 93 3.21 0.04 -10.18
CA TYR A 93 2.61 -0.72 -9.09
C TYR A 93 1.10 -0.87 -9.33
N LEU A 94 0.77 -1.44 -10.48
CA LEU A 94 -0.59 -1.80 -10.86
C LEU A 94 -0.89 -3.26 -10.44
N PRO A 95 -2.16 -3.66 -10.28
CA PRO A 95 -2.49 -5.07 -10.07
C PRO A 95 -1.85 -5.97 -11.12
N GLU A 96 -1.83 -5.53 -12.39
CA GLU A 96 -1.32 -6.29 -13.52
C GLU A 96 0.19 -6.56 -13.40
N THR A 97 0.94 -5.62 -12.81
CA THR A 97 2.39 -5.73 -12.63
C THR A 97 2.80 -6.49 -11.36
N TYR A 98 1.84 -6.82 -10.49
CA TYR A 98 2.12 -7.59 -9.29
C TYR A 98 2.62 -9.00 -9.65
N SER A 99 3.79 -9.36 -9.14
CA SER A 99 4.32 -10.73 -9.15
C SER A 99 4.91 -11.07 -7.79
N LEU A 100 4.50 -12.19 -7.21
CA LEU A 100 4.91 -12.57 -5.86
C LEU A 100 6.43 -12.78 -5.76
N LEU A 101 7.08 -13.19 -6.84
CA LEU A 101 8.51 -13.53 -6.82
C LEU A 101 9.42 -12.36 -7.20
N THR A 102 8.98 -11.46 -8.08
CA THR A 102 9.85 -10.46 -8.69
C THR A 102 9.43 -9.02 -8.46
N HIS A 103 8.14 -8.76 -8.21
CA HIS A 103 7.60 -7.41 -8.05
C HIS A 103 6.41 -7.41 -7.10
N ASN A 104 6.69 -7.43 -5.80
CA ASN A 104 5.71 -7.62 -4.73
C ASN A 104 5.74 -6.47 -3.70
N CYS A 105 4.97 -6.62 -2.62
CA CYS A 105 4.92 -5.71 -1.47
C CYS A 105 6.30 -5.36 -0.86
N ASN A 106 7.24 -6.30 -0.87
CA ASN A 106 8.58 -6.12 -0.31
C ASN A 106 9.42 -5.22 -1.23
N ASN A 107 9.33 -5.39 -2.55
CA ASN A 107 9.97 -4.50 -3.53
C ASN A 107 9.44 -3.07 -3.38
N PHE A 108 8.11 -2.92 -3.28
CA PHE A 108 7.46 -1.64 -3.04
C PHE A 108 7.95 -0.99 -1.74
N SER A 109 7.93 -1.74 -0.64
CA SER A 109 8.36 -1.26 0.68
C SER A 109 9.83 -0.83 0.67
N ASN A 110 10.68 -1.55 -0.06
CA ASN A 110 12.09 -1.21 -0.23
C ASN A 110 12.29 0.08 -1.04
N GLU A 111 11.53 0.28 -2.12
CA GLU A 111 11.63 1.48 -2.92
C GLU A 111 11.19 2.72 -2.14
N ILE A 112 10.06 2.64 -1.43
CA ILE A 112 9.58 3.79 -0.63
C ILE A 112 10.43 4.02 0.62
N SER A 113 11.03 2.99 1.23
CA SER A 113 11.96 3.19 2.36
C SER A 113 13.23 3.90 1.90
N GLN A 114 13.75 3.57 0.72
CA GLN A 114 14.88 4.28 0.13
C GLN A 114 14.53 5.74 -0.18
N PHE A 115 13.32 6.02 -0.68
CA PHE A 115 12.87 7.39 -0.92
C PHE A 115 12.72 8.21 0.38
N LEU A 116 12.12 7.63 1.42
CA LEU A 116 11.81 8.35 2.66
C LEU A 116 13.02 8.55 3.57
N VAL A 117 13.85 7.52 3.73
CA VAL A 117 14.95 7.50 4.72
C VAL A 117 16.31 7.10 4.14
N GLY A 118 16.40 6.70 2.87
CA GLY A 118 17.65 6.27 2.25
C GLY A 118 18.15 4.90 2.69
N VAL A 119 17.28 4.09 3.32
CA VAL A 119 17.61 2.77 3.88
C VAL A 119 16.76 1.70 3.21
N SER A 120 17.38 0.56 2.89
CA SER A 120 16.68 -0.64 2.37
C SER A 120 16.02 -1.43 3.50
N ILE A 121 14.96 -2.18 3.18
CA ILE A 121 14.37 -3.12 4.14
C ILE A 121 15.33 -4.31 4.41
N PRO A 122 15.12 -5.09 5.47
CA PRO A 122 16.00 -6.22 5.79
C PRO A 122 16.15 -7.23 4.64
N GLU A 123 17.40 -7.56 4.31
CA GLU A 123 17.76 -8.36 3.13
C GLU A 123 17.10 -9.75 3.10
N TYR A 124 16.92 -10.40 4.25
CA TYR A 124 16.26 -11.72 4.33
C TYR A 124 14.81 -11.70 3.82
N ILE A 125 14.15 -10.54 3.83
CA ILE A 125 12.79 -10.38 3.28
C ILE A 125 12.86 -10.33 1.75
N LEU A 126 13.83 -9.61 1.19
CA LEU A 126 14.04 -9.47 -0.25
C LEU A 126 14.59 -10.75 -0.90
N GLN A 127 15.38 -11.53 -0.16
CA GLN A 127 15.98 -12.76 -0.67
C GLN A 127 15.06 -13.98 -0.61
N LEU A 128 13.96 -13.92 0.16
CA LEU A 128 13.03 -15.05 0.34
C LEU A 128 12.59 -15.69 -0.99
N PRO A 129 12.17 -14.94 -2.04
CA PRO A 129 11.81 -15.55 -3.33
C PRO A 129 12.95 -16.34 -3.97
N ASN A 130 14.19 -15.84 -3.90
CA ASN A 130 15.36 -16.50 -4.46
C ASN A 130 15.71 -17.78 -3.70
N GLU A 131 15.57 -17.76 -2.38
CA GLU A 131 15.76 -18.95 -1.54
C GLU A 131 14.73 -20.05 -1.85
N VAL A 132 13.47 -19.66 -2.04
CA VAL A 132 12.40 -20.57 -2.43
C VAL A 132 12.67 -21.19 -3.80
N MET A 133 13.00 -20.37 -4.80
CA MET A 133 13.20 -20.80 -6.19
C MET A 133 14.49 -21.60 -6.40
N SER A 134 15.51 -21.39 -5.57
CA SER A 134 16.74 -22.18 -5.59
C SER A 134 16.62 -23.55 -4.91
N SER A 135 15.48 -23.83 -4.25
CA SER A 135 15.23 -25.14 -3.64
C SER A 135 14.73 -26.16 -4.68
N PRO A 136 15.08 -27.46 -4.55
CA PRO A 136 14.55 -28.50 -5.43
C PRO A 136 13.02 -28.57 -5.49
N MET A 137 12.34 -28.12 -4.42
CA MET A 137 10.88 -28.09 -4.35
C MET A 137 10.25 -26.79 -4.86
N GLY A 138 11.01 -25.75 -5.18
CA GLY A 138 10.47 -24.48 -5.68
C GLY A 138 9.55 -24.68 -6.89
N ALA A 139 9.92 -25.59 -7.80
CA ALA A 139 9.09 -25.96 -8.94
C ALA A 139 7.79 -26.69 -8.55
N LEU A 140 7.79 -27.50 -7.49
CA LEU A 140 6.60 -28.24 -7.07
C LEU A 140 5.58 -27.36 -6.33
N ILE A 141 6.03 -26.32 -5.64
CA ILE A 141 5.14 -25.38 -4.93
C ILE A 141 4.73 -24.17 -5.78
N MET A 142 5.17 -24.11 -7.04
CA MET A 142 4.82 -23.03 -7.98
C MET A 142 3.30 -22.83 -8.13
N PRO A 143 2.45 -23.87 -8.18
CA PRO A 143 0.98 -23.68 -8.22
C PRO A 143 0.44 -22.99 -6.96
N MET A 144 1.03 -23.25 -5.79
CA MET A 144 0.65 -22.61 -4.54
C MET A 144 1.07 -21.13 -4.52
N ILE A 145 2.28 -20.85 -5.03
CA ILE A 145 2.79 -19.47 -5.23
C ILE A 145 1.86 -18.67 -6.15
N GLN A 146 1.42 -19.26 -7.26
CA GLN A 146 0.49 -18.60 -8.21
C GLN A 146 -0.88 -18.33 -7.60
N ASN A 147 -1.41 -19.25 -6.79
CA ASN A 147 -2.68 -19.03 -6.08
C ASN A 147 -2.56 -17.88 -5.06
N LEU A 148 -1.45 -17.85 -4.31
CA LEU A 148 -1.14 -16.77 -3.38
C LEU A 148 -0.99 -15.42 -4.11
N GLU A 149 -0.28 -15.40 -5.23
CA GLU A 149 -0.16 -14.22 -6.09
C GLU A 149 -1.52 -13.72 -6.56
N THR A 150 -2.40 -14.61 -7.04
CA THR A 150 -3.75 -14.26 -7.49
C THR A 150 -4.58 -13.61 -6.38
N THR A 151 -4.43 -14.11 -5.15
CA THR A 151 -5.12 -13.54 -3.98
C THR A 151 -4.62 -12.13 -3.67
N LEU A 152 -3.30 -11.93 -3.61
CA LEU A 152 -2.70 -10.63 -3.29
C LEU A 152 -2.93 -9.60 -4.41
N LYS A 153 -2.89 -10.04 -5.67
CA LYS A 153 -3.19 -9.24 -6.86
C LYS A 153 -4.63 -8.75 -6.89
N SER A 154 -5.58 -9.51 -6.34
CA SER A 154 -6.96 -9.04 -6.18
C SER A 154 -7.17 -8.17 -4.93
N GLY A 155 -6.10 -7.85 -4.19
CA GLY A 155 -6.17 -7.10 -2.93
C GLY A 155 -6.71 -7.92 -1.76
N GLY A 156 -6.85 -9.23 -1.92
CA GLY A 156 -7.29 -10.14 -0.87
C GLY A 156 -6.18 -10.50 0.11
N VAL A 157 -6.58 -10.88 1.33
CA VAL A 157 -5.67 -11.44 2.33
C VAL A 157 -5.68 -12.97 2.26
N PRO A 158 -4.51 -13.62 2.15
CA PRO A 158 -4.41 -15.08 2.16
C PRO A 158 -5.04 -15.64 3.43
N GLN A 159 -6.00 -16.54 3.24
CA GLN A 159 -6.59 -17.28 4.36
C GLN A 159 -5.74 -18.51 4.63
N VAL A 160 -5.38 -18.74 5.89
CA VAL A 160 -4.84 -20.04 6.29
C VAL A 160 -5.88 -21.12 6.03
N PRO A 161 -5.50 -22.29 5.47
CA PRO A 161 -6.42 -23.41 5.34
C PRO A 161 -7.00 -23.77 6.71
N GLN A 162 -8.27 -23.46 6.94
CA GLN A 162 -8.96 -23.87 8.16
C GLN A 162 -9.23 -25.37 8.08
N PHE A 163 -8.50 -26.15 8.89
CA PHE A 163 -8.86 -27.54 9.13
C PHE A 163 -10.12 -27.56 10.00
N LYS A 164 -11.29 -27.59 9.38
CA LYS A 164 -12.54 -27.86 10.11
C LYS A 164 -12.58 -29.35 10.41
N PRO A 165 -12.49 -29.80 11.67
CA PRO A 165 -12.84 -31.17 12.00
C PRO A 165 -14.31 -31.38 11.56
N PRO A 166 -14.65 -32.53 10.94
CA PRO A 166 -16.03 -32.81 10.61
C PRO A 166 -16.83 -32.83 11.91
N THR A 167 -17.71 -31.85 12.08
CA THR A 167 -18.72 -31.86 13.14
C THR A 167 -19.55 -33.11 12.96
N ALA A 168 -19.53 -33.99 13.96
CA ALA A 168 -20.38 -35.15 14.02
C ALA A 168 -21.84 -34.72 13.81
N VAL A 169 -22.46 -35.28 12.77
CA VAL A 169 -23.89 -35.16 12.52
C VAL A 169 -24.64 -35.86 13.65
N ASN A 170 -25.11 -35.09 14.64
CA ASN A 170 -26.13 -35.58 15.56
C ASN A 170 -27.47 -35.57 14.82
N ALA A 171 -27.85 -36.74 14.31
CA ALA A 171 -29.21 -37.05 13.97
C ALA A 171 -30.05 -37.10 15.26
N LEU A 172 -31.02 -36.20 15.40
CA LEU A 172 -32.19 -36.41 16.26
C LEU A 172 -33.42 -36.14 15.40
N ALA A 173 -34.04 -37.24 14.99
CA ALA A 173 -35.39 -37.27 14.46
C ALA A 173 -36.37 -37.22 15.63
N GLU A 174 -37.32 -36.29 15.59
CA GLU A 174 -38.64 -36.50 16.20
C GLU A 174 -39.71 -36.07 15.19
N ASN A 175 -40.63 -37.00 14.96
CA ASN A 175 -41.69 -36.96 13.97
C ASN A 175 -43.01 -37.18 14.72
N GLY A 176 -44.05 -36.36 14.53
CA GLY A 176 -45.31 -36.55 15.26
C GLY A 176 -46.46 -35.55 15.01
N LEU A 177 -47.17 -35.73 13.88
CA LEU A 177 -48.63 -35.54 13.62
C LEU A 177 -49.39 -34.19 13.81
N ASN A 178 -49.65 -33.53 12.66
CA ASN A 178 -50.93 -33.39 11.92
C ASN A 178 -52.27 -32.94 12.60
N ARG A 179 -52.83 -31.77 12.21
CA ARG A 179 -54.25 -31.60 11.75
C ARG A 179 -54.64 -30.16 11.31
N GLY A 180 -54.99 -30.00 10.01
CA GLY A 180 -56.10 -29.20 9.42
C GLY A 180 -56.09 -27.65 9.55
N VAL A 181 -56.63 -26.81 8.65
CA VAL A 181 -57.61 -26.94 7.56
C VAL A 181 -57.55 -25.66 6.68
N ASN A 182 -57.71 -25.86 5.36
CA ASN A 182 -58.22 -24.98 4.27
C ASN A 182 -57.48 -23.71 3.76
N ASN A 183 -57.12 -23.83 2.47
CA ASN A 183 -57.03 -22.80 1.43
C ASN A 183 -58.38 -22.14 1.12
N GLU A 184 -58.36 -20.92 0.57
CA GLU A 184 -58.94 -20.53 -0.73
C GLU A 184 -58.46 -19.10 -1.11
N VAL A 185 -57.70 -18.89 -2.21
CA VAL A 185 -58.13 -18.61 -3.62
C VAL A 185 -58.49 -17.12 -3.83
N LYS A 186 -58.10 -16.32 -4.84
CA LYS A 186 -57.62 -16.40 -6.25
C LYS A 186 -57.02 -15.00 -6.59
N GLY A 187 -55.99 -14.78 -7.41
CA GLY A 187 -55.95 -14.84 -8.89
C GLY A 187 -54.85 -13.85 -9.38
N LYS A 188 -53.93 -14.24 -10.27
CA LYS A 188 -53.89 -13.95 -11.74
C LYS A 188 -53.86 -12.43 -12.05
N ASP A 189 -52.99 -11.85 -12.89
CA ASP A 189 -52.31 -12.30 -14.11
C ASP A 189 -51.08 -11.40 -14.43
N GLU A 190 -50.36 -11.81 -15.47
CA GLU A 190 -49.10 -11.31 -16.02
C GLU A 190 -49.15 -9.94 -16.75
N ASN A 191 -47.95 -9.40 -16.95
CA ASN A 191 -47.41 -8.81 -18.20
C ASN A 191 -47.41 -7.27 -18.45
N SER A 192 -46.18 -6.80 -18.67
CA SER A 192 -45.71 -5.83 -19.67
C SER A 192 -46.06 -4.32 -19.63
N LYS A 193 -44.95 -3.57 -19.67
CA LYS A 193 -44.63 -2.43 -20.57
C LYS A 193 -45.17 -1.01 -20.28
N THR A 194 -44.16 -0.13 -20.25
CA THR A 194 -44.07 1.23 -20.85
C THR A 194 -44.82 2.40 -20.22
N GLY A 195 -44.06 3.46 -19.91
CA GLY A 195 -44.58 4.83 -19.83
C GLY A 195 -43.82 5.76 -18.88
N SER A 196 -42.72 6.39 -19.34
CA SER A 196 -42.32 7.74 -18.91
C SER A 196 -43.11 8.75 -19.76
N PRO A 197 -43.44 9.99 -19.32
CA PRO A 197 -42.49 11.06 -18.94
C PRO A 197 -42.95 11.81 -17.65
N SER A 198 -42.25 12.75 -17.02
CA SER A 198 -41.62 13.94 -17.56
C SER A 198 -40.91 14.74 -16.44
N SER A 199 -39.74 15.32 -16.78
CA SER A 199 -39.23 16.67 -16.43
C SER A 199 -39.31 17.20 -14.98
N VAL A 200 -38.16 17.58 -14.37
CA VAL A 200 -37.73 18.98 -14.06
C VAL A 200 -36.22 19.01 -13.70
N LYS A 201 -35.45 19.88 -14.36
CA LYS A 201 -34.21 20.57 -13.92
C LYS A 201 -34.56 22.08 -13.91
N PRO A 202 -33.96 22.99 -13.11
CA PRO A 202 -32.54 23.42 -13.21
C PRO A 202 -31.85 23.64 -11.83
N GLU A 203 -30.53 23.40 -11.67
CA GLU A 203 -29.37 24.30 -11.87
C GLU A 203 -29.15 25.33 -10.73
N GLY A 204 -27.94 25.33 -10.13
CA GLY A 204 -27.51 26.33 -9.14
C GLY A 204 -26.29 25.96 -8.28
N GLU A 205 -25.07 26.14 -8.80
CA GLU A 205 -23.90 26.65 -8.05
C GLU A 205 -23.75 28.16 -8.40
N PRO A 206 -22.97 29.04 -7.72
CA PRO A 206 -21.85 28.81 -6.78
C PRO A 206 -21.81 29.75 -5.54
N GLN A 207 -20.99 29.46 -4.52
CA GLN A 207 -20.53 30.51 -3.58
C GLN A 207 -19.06 30.38 -3.15
N LYS A 208 -18.29 31.41 -3.52
CA LYS A 208 -16.99 31.83 -2.97
C LYS A 208 -17.18 32.41 -1.57
N SER A 209 -16.23 32.17 -0.66
CA SER A 209 -15.92 33.12 0.41
C SER A 209 -14.42 33.14 0.75
N SER A 210 -13.90 34.35 0.83
CA SER A 210 -12.65 34.85 1.44
C SER A 210 -12.99 36.30 1.84
N PRO A 211 -12.33 36.99 2.80
CA PRO A 211 -10.91 36.86 3.19
C PRO A 211 -10.65 36.96 4.71
N ASN A 212 -9.44 36.60 5.15
CA ASN A 212 -8.84 37.29 6.30
C ASN A 212 -7.32 37.28 6.20
N GLY A 213 -6.73 38.48 6.27
CA GLY A 213 -5.30 38.71 6.15
C GLY A 213 -4.55 38.29 7.41
N ALA A 214 -3.36 37.72 7.20
CA ALA A 214 -2.36 37.54 8.23
C ALA A 214 -0.98 37.81 7.61
N ILE A 215 -0.38 38.91 8.09
CA ILE A 215 1.03 39.28 8.19
C ILE A 215 1.99 38.31 7.47
N ALA A 216 2.65 38.81 6.41
CA ALA A 216 3.73 38.13 5.72
C ALA A 216 4.86 37.80 6.71
N ASP A 217 5.08 36.51 6.94
CA ASP A 217 6.25 35.98 7.63
C ASP A 217 7.44 36.03 6.65
N PRO A 218 8.45 36.88 6.86
CA PRO A 218 9.62 36.98 5.98
C PRO A 218 10.36 35.65 5.81
N LEU A 219 10.16 34.71 6.73
CA LEU A 219 10.77 33.39 6.70
C LEU A 219 9.99 32.40 5.81
N GLY A 220 8.67 32.56 5.72
CA GLY A 220 7.80 31.78 4.82
C GLY A 220 8.08 32.10 3.35
N ASP A 221 8.28 33.38 3.03
CA ASP A 221 8.63 33.82 1.67
C ASP A 221 10.03 33.32 1.24
N ALA A 222 10.98 33.25 2.17
CA ALA A 222 12.30 32.70 1.90
C ALA A 222 12.26 31.18 1.67
N ARG A 223 11.44 30.45 2.44
CA ARG A 223 11.26 29.00 2.28
C ARG A 223 10.58 28.65 0.96
N ASN A 224 9.55 29.39 0.58
CA ASN A 224 8.85 29.21 -0.70
C ASN A 224 9.79 29.46 -1.89
N LYS A 225 10.64 30.48 -1.83
CA LYS A 225 11.66 30.75 -2.88
C LYS A 225 12.68 29.63 -3.03
N VAL A 226 13.17 29.08 -1.91
CA VAL A 226 14.12 27.95 -1.94
C VAL A 226 13.45 26.71 -2.55
N GLN A 227 12.20 26.45 -2.20
CA GLN A 227 11.43 25.33 -2.76
C GLN A 227 11.22 25.47 -4.27
N ASP A 228 10.81 26.65 -4.74
CA ASP A 228 10.63 26.92 -6.17
C ASP A 228 11.93 26.74 -6.96
N GLU A 229 13.07 27.13 -6.39
CA GLU A 229 14.38 26.92 -7.01
C GLU A 229 14.81 25.45 -7.06
N ILE A 230 14.51 24.65 -6.03
CA ILE A 230 14.79 23.21 -6.04
C ILE A 230 13.98 22.52 -7.13
N VAL A 231 12.70 22.86 -7.27
CA VAL A 231 11.82 22.30 -8.31
C VAL A 231 12.33 22.67 -9.71
N LYS A 232 12.77 23.92 -9.90
CA LYS A 232 13.31 24.39 -11.19
C LYS A 232 14.62 23.68 -11.56
N GLU A 233 15.52 23.47 -10.60
CA GLU A 233 16.76 22.73 -10.83
C GLU A 233 16.54 21.24 -11.06
N PHE A 234 15.61 20.64 -10.32
CA PHE A 234 15.24 19.25 -10.55
C PHE A 234 14.71 19.06 -11.98
N ALA A 235 13.81 19.93 -12.44
CA ALA A 235 13.30 19.90 -13.81
C ALA A 235 14.41 20.09 -14.85
N ALA A 236 15.38 20.98 -14.59
CA ALA A 236 16.52 21.20 -15.49
C ALA A 236 17.45 19.97 -15.59
N ILE A 237 17.74 19.30 -14.47
CA ILE A 237 18.57 18.09 -14.43
C ILE A 237 17.82 16.90 -15.07
N MET A 238 16.51 16.80 -14.85
CA MET A 238 15.71 15.75 -15.48
C MET A 238 15.60 15.96 -17.00
N ALA A 239 15.56 17.21 -17.47
CA ALA A 239 15.53 17.53 -18.90
C ALA A 239 16.82 17.13 -19.65
N THR A 240 17.95 16.95 -18.95
CA THR A 240 19.18 16.45 -19.60
C THR A 240 19.17 14.94 -19.84
N GLY A 241 18.22 14.20 -19.22
CA GLY A 241 18.02 12.76 -19.45
C GLY A 241 19.18 11.85 -19.02
N THR A 242 20.17 12.39 -18.32
CA THR A 242 21.41 11.71 -17.96
C THR A 242 21.37 11.05 -16.57
N MET A 243 20.37 11.38 -15.74
CA MET A 243 20.33 11.01 -14.33
C MET A 243 18.99 10.38 -13.96
N ARG A 244 19.03 9.44 -13.01
CA ARG A 244 17.81 8.93 -12.37
C ARG A 244 17.23 10.00 -11.44
N ALA A 245 15.92 10.02 -11.28
CA ALA A 245 15.20 11.04 -10.49
C ALA A 245 15.71 11.17 -9.05
N SER A 246 16.08 10.06 -8.39
CA SER A 246 16.64 10.09 -7.03
C SER A 246 17.97 10.83 -6.94
N GLU A 247 18.83 10.64 -7.94
CA GLU A 247 20.13 11.31 -8.03
C GLU A 247 19.96 12.78 -8.43
N ALA A 248 19.01 13.07 -9.32
CA ALA A 248 18.66 14.43 -9.73
C ALA A 248 18.08 15.26 -8.57
N ALA A 249 17.23 14.67 -7.72
CA ALA A 249 16.64 15.34 -6.56
C ALA A 249 17.68 15.66 -5.48
N ALA A 250 18.58 14.71 -5.17
CA ALA A 250 19.67 14.92 -4.24
C ALA A 250 20.65 16.00 -4.76
N LEU A 251 20.94 15.99 -6.06
CA LEU A 251 21.82 16.98 -6.69
C LEU A 251 21.18 18.37 -6.75
N ALA A 252 19.89 18.47 -7.09
CA ALA A 252 19.15 19.73 -7.11
C ALA A 252 19.12 20.38 -5.72
N THR A 253 18.78 19.60 -4.70
CA THR A 253 18.76 20.06 -3.30
C THR A 253 20.13 20.55 -2.85
N LYS A 254 21.20 19.78 -3.15
CA LYS A 254 22.58 20.17 -2.83
C LYS A 254 23.01 21.47 -3.52
N ARG A 255 22.68 21.64 -4.81
CA ARG A 255 23.04 22.85 -5.60
C ARG A 255 22.29 24.09 -5.13
N VAL A 256 21.02 23.98 -4.77
CA VAL A 256 20.26 25.11 -4.24
C VAL A 256 20.76 25.46 -2.84
N MET A 257 20.96 24.48 -1.95
CA MET A 257 21.50 24.74 -0.62
C MET A 257 22.91 25.37 -0.63
N GLN A 258 23.77 25.01 -1.59
CA GLN A 258 25.08 25.67 -1.75
C GLN A 258 24.96 27.14 -2.18
N ARG A 259 24.01 27.49 -3.06
CA ARG A 259 23.76 28.88 -3.45
C ARG A 259 23.28 29.73 -2.28
N TYR A 260 22.38 29.19 -1.46
CA TYR A 260 21.85 29.87 -0.28
C TYR A 260 22.85 29.90 0.91
N GLY A 261 23.81 28.96 0.95
CA GLY A 261 24.92 28.98 1.91
C GLY A 261 26.01 30.00 1.59
N HIS A 262 26.16 30.43 0.33
CA HIS A 262 27.13 31.47 -0.06
C HIS A 262 26.58 32.90 0.02
N THR A 263 25.26 33.09 -0.07
CA THR A 263 24.63 34.41 0.12
C THR A 263 24.70 34.91 1.56
N ALA A 264 24.82 34.02 2.56
CA ALA A 264 24.97 34.39 3.97
C ALA A 264 26.37 34.93 4.33
N VAL A 265 27.39 34.69 3.50
CA VAL A 265 28.78 35.10 3.77
C VAL A 265 29.12 36.44 3.11
N SER A 266 28.30 36.93 2.18
CA SER A 266 28.54 38.17 1.43
C SER A 266 27.79 39.40 1.98
N GLN A 267 27.20 39.32 3.18
CA GLN A 267 26.52 40.44 3.86
C GLN A 267 27.05 40.70 5.29
N ASN A 268 28.34 40.49 5.53
CA ASN A 268 29.03 41.01 6.71
C ASN A 268 30.28 41.79 6.31
#